data_AF-A0A1W1Y2P7-F1
#
_entry.id   AF-A0A1W1Y2P7-F1
#
_cell.length_a   1.000
_cell.length_b   1.000
_cell.length_c   1.000
_cell.angle_alpha   90.00
_cell.angle_beta   90.00
_cell.angle_gamma   90.00
#
_symmetry.space_group_name_H-M   'P 1'
#
loop_
_entity.id
_entity.type
_entity.pdbx_description
1 polymer ?
#
loop_
_entity_poly.entity_id
_entity_poly.type
_entity_poly.pdbx_seq_one_letter_code
_entity_poly.pdbx_strand_id
1 'polypeptide(L)'
;MKLIIGTSLASSPSLRAVINQFTKEGKIFWLKEGNHSIDSIQSESLIHSLDEINNTDSVFILVVSPDTQHEDFGDKKILRVYERKESGWNSDPHAVVIDELSQIDTLLEMNKYPGMTQLLSCYGNSADEFKAMILDQYRDALEAMKNAKGIAVFNAQRLGEFVAKSLISSGGNVLTFIDNGTSKHGTKVADIPVISLAELTDKQTPIIIATTRFSKSIAKQLKANGFNNYLPYPVLSLIDPELYPHEIPYIGIQEDFAQNIPRHLGVFLSLIDDKSREVHDGLIQYRLKYDAAYADAVSDQYDRQYFDEKLISYSQDGIFVDLGGYDGDTVEKYIQFGESVYKKIYLFEPDETILERAKIRLKNFEGIEYVPTGAYSKDGELRFSASGRTNGFFSEVGDLIIPVQKLDSVVKEDPILIKMDIEGSEKDALIGATKTIQRSKPKLAIAAYHFATDLWRLVDVIREINPSYKFYFRHYSETGLESVIYAI
;
A
#
# COMPACT_ATOMS: atom_id res chain seq x y z
N MET A 1 7.70 22.93 4.92
CA MET A 1 6.82 22.51 6.02
C MET A 1 7.15 23.33 7.26
N LYS A 2 6.15 23.91 7.90
CA LYS A 2 6.29 24.64 9.16
C LYS A 2 5.38 24.01 10.20
N LEU A 3 5.81 24.04 11.45
CA LEU A 3 5.08 23.45 12.57
C LEU A 3 4.33 24.56 13.31
N ILE A 4 3.04 24.37 13.52
CA ILE A 4 2.22 25.23 14.36
C ILE A 4 1.90 24.43 15.61
N ILE A 5 2.13 25.00 16.78
CA ILE A 5 1.90 24.33 18.06
C ILE A 5 0.92 25.16 18.87
N GLY A 6 -0.16 24.53 19.33
CA GLY A 6 -1.08 25.12 20.28
C GLY A 6 -0.37 25.51 21.58
N THR A 7 -0.59 26.73 22.08
CA THR A 7 0.09 27.21 23.29
C THR A 7 -0.22 26.37 24.52
N SER A 8 -1.35 25.68 24.55
CA SER A 8 -1.70 24.75 25.65
C SER A 8 -0.69 23.59 25.78
N LEU A 9 -0.05 23.22 24.67
CA LEU A 9 0.91 22.12 24.58
C LEU A 9 2.37 22.54 24.86
N ALA A 10 2.64 23.82 25.13
CA ALA A 10 3.99 24.34 25.32
C ALA A 10 4.75 23.70 26.50
N SER A 11 4.02 23.21 27.50
CA SER A 11 4.58 22.52 28.67
C SER A 11 4.66 21.00 28.52
N SER A 12 4.20 20.44 27.39
CA SER A 12 4.18 18.99 27.15
C SER A 12 5.59 18.40 27.15
N PRO A 13 5.91 17.46 28.06
CA PRO A 13 7.23 16.85 28.12
C PRO A 13 7.62 16.10 26.83
N SER A 14 6.65 15.46 26.17
CA SER A 14 6.87 14.71 24.92
C SER A 14 7.19 15.60 23.73
N LEU A 15 6.68 16.84 23.71
CA LEU A 15 6.99 17.83 22.68
C LEU A 15 8.25 18.65 22.96
N ARG A 16 8.77 18.67 24.19
CA ARG A 16 9.89 19.57 24.55
C ARG A 16 11.12 19.36 23.66
N ALA A 17 11.44 18.10 23.32
CA ALA A 17 12.53 17.79 22.40
C ALA A 17 12.23 18.29 20.99
N VAL A 18 11.02 17.99 20.47
CA VAL A 18 10.51 18.43 19.16
C VAL A 18 10.59 19.96 19.04
N ILE A 19 10.02 20.69 20.00
CA ILE A 19 10.02 22.16 20.05
C ILE A 19 11.46 22.68 19.98
N ASN A 20 12.36 22.19 20.83
CA ASN A 20 13.74 22.67 20.85
C ASN A 20 14.46 22.50 19.49
N GLN A 21 14.18 21.43 18.76
CA GLN A 21 14.78 21.19 17.45
C GLN A 21 14.17 22.09 16.37
N PHE A 22 12.84 22.16 16.30
CA PHE A 22 12.15 23.02 15.34
C PHE A 22 12.36 24.52 15.58
N THR A 23 12.55 24.96 16.83
CA THR A 23 12.89 26.35 17.18
C THR A 23 14.26 26.74 16.60
N LYS A 24 15.26 25.86 16.67
CA LYS A 24 16.60 26.13 16.09
C LYS A 24 16.54 26.37 14.58
N GLU A 25 15.58 25.76 13.91
CA GLU A 25 15.35 25.89 12.47
C GLU A 25 14.50 27.12 12.09
N GLY A 26 13.95 27.86 13.07
CA GLY A 26 13.07 29.00 12.81
C GLY A 26 11.74 28.63 12.15
N LYS A 27 11.24 27.40 12.38
CA LYS A 27 10.08 26.81 11.69
C LYS A 27 8.84 26.62 12.58
N ILE A 28 8.77 27.28 13.74
CA ILE A 28 7.63 27.18 14.67
C ILE A 28 6.78 28.45 14.65
N PHE A 29 5.47 28.27 14.57
CA PHE A 29 4.48 29.25 15.03
C PHE A 29 3.76 28.73 16.26
N TRP A 30 3.41 29.63 17.17
CA TRP A 30 2.64 29.31 18.37
C TRP A 30 1.20 29.81 18.19
N LEU A 31 0.23 28.90 18.15
CA LEU A 31 -1.19 29.25 18.04
C LEU A 31 -1.76 29.49 19.43
N LYS A 32 -2.21 30.72 19.71
CA LYS A 32 -2.81 31.06 21.00
C LYS A 32 -4.15 30.34 21.18
N GLU A 33 -4.19 29.43 22.14
CA GLU A 33 -5.40 28.70 22.54
C GLU A 33 -5.90 29.25 23.88
N GLY A 34 -7.01 29.98 23.87
CA GLY A 34 -7.65 30.51 25.08
C GLY A 34 -6.87 31.63 25.81
N ASN A 35 -7.13 31.78 27.12
CA ASN A 35 -6.62 32.86 27.98
C ASN A 35 -5.41 32.46 28.86
N HIS A 36 -4.71 31.38 28.53
CA HIS A 36 -3.57 30.91 29.33
C HIS A 36 -2.41 31.92 29.32
N SER A 37 -1.66 32.02 30.43
CA SER A 37 -0.48 32.88 30.54
C SER A 37 0.66 32.31 29.69
N ILE A 38 1.22 33.12 28.80
CA ILE A 38 2.22 32.74 27.80
C ILE A 38 3.60 33.27 28.23
N ASP A 39 3.98 33.05 29.50
CA ASP A 39 5.19 33.69 30.06
C ASP A 39 6.51 33.16 29.47
N SER A 40 6.49 32.05 28.71
CA SER A 40 7.68 31.36 28.18
C SER A 40 7.85 31.38 26.65
N ILE A 41 6.88 31.89 25.89
CA ILE A 41 6.95 31.89 24.41
C ILE A 41 7.42 33.25 23.92
N GLN A 42 8.38 33.27 22.99
CA GLN A 42 8.84 34.49 22.34
C GLN A 42 7.73 35.08 21.47
N SER A 43 7.40 36.36 21.71
CA SER A 43 6.28 37.06 21.07
C SER A 43 6.36 37.14 19.54
N GLU A 44 7.56 37.05 18.94
CA GLU A 44 7.78 37.20 17.49
C GLU A 44 7.27 35.99 16.66
N SER A 45 6.89 34.88 17.29
CA SER A 45 6.35 33.69 16.61
C SER A 45 4.95 33.30 17.08
N LEU A 46 4.31 34.15 17.89
CA LEU A 46 2.95 33.95 18.38
C LEU A 46 1.93 34.46 17.34
N ILE A 47 0.95 33.63 17.00
CA ILE A 47 -0.18 33.98 16.14
C ILE A 47 -1.49 33.84 16.94
N HIS A 48 -2.45 34.73 16.71
CA HIS A 48 -3.78 34.70 17.32
C HIS A 48 -4.81 33.97 16.47
N SER A 49 -4.61 33.93 15.16
CA SER A 49 -5.42 33.18 14.21
C SER A 49 -4.54 32.60 13.10
N LEU A 50 -4.98 31.49 12.52
CA LEU A 50 -4.35 30.90 11.33
C LEU A 50 -4.43 31.83 10.10
N ASP A 51 -5.25 32.87 10.11
CA ASP A 51 -5.29 33.92 9.06
C ASP A 51 -4.03 34.79 9.02
N GLU A 52 -3.25 34.82 10.10
CA GLU A 52 -1.98 35.55 10.14
C GLU A 52 -0.87 34.86 9.32
N ILE A 53 -1.12 33.63 8.89
CA ILE A 53 -0.19 32.84 8.07
C ILE A 53 -0.47 33.09 6.59
N ASN A 54 0.31 33.97 5.97
CA ASN A 54 0.33 34.15 4.52
C ASN A 54 1.32 33.16 3.87
N ASN A 55 0.84 32.05 3.31
CA ASN A 55 1.55 31.19 2.33
C ASN A 55 0.63 30.05 1.85
N THR A 56 -0.14 30.28 0.79
CA THR A 56 -1.07 29.28 0.22
C THR A 56 -0.38 28.00 -0.26
N ASP A 57 0.91 28.06 -0.62
CA ASP A 57 1.65 26.93 -1.20
C ASP A 57 2.35 26.04 -0.18
N SER A 58 2.37 26.43 1.10
CA SER A 58 3.05 25.66 2.16
C SER A 58 2.08 24.74 2.88
N VAL A 59 2.50 23.49 3.07
CA VAL A 59 1.83 22.57 4.00
C VAL A 59 2.26 22.90 5.42
N PHE A 60 1.26 23.16 6.28
CA PHE A 60 1.43 23.38 7.70
C PHE A 60 0.97 22.16 8.48
N ILE A 61 1.73 21.81 9.50
CA ILE A 61 1.35 20.76 10.44
C ILE A 61 0.98 21.45 11.75
N LEU A 62 -0.28 21.31 12.15
CA LEU A 62 -0.86 21.94 13.33
C LEU A 62 -1.03 20.89 14.43
N VAL A 63 -0.26 21.02 15.51
CA VAL A 63 -0.33 20.15 16.69
C VAL A 63 -1.13 20.86 17.76
N VAL A 64 -2.32 20.33 18.07
CA VAL A 64 -3.30 20.96 18.97
C VAL A 64 -4.02 19.89 19.78
N SER A 65 -4.56 20.28 20.93
CA SER A 65 -5.48 19.42 21.67
C SER A 65 -6.84 19.31 20.94
N PRO A 66 -7.60 18.21 21.11
CA PRO A 66 -8.89 18.05 20.44
C PRO A 66 -9.96 19.07 20.81
N ASP A 67 -9.84 19.69 21.98
CA ASP A 67 -10.76 20.74 22.43
C ASP A 67 -10.52 22.08 21.71
N THR A 68 -9.47 22.19 20.89
CA THR A 68 -9.20 23.36 20.06
C THR A 68 -10.31 23.50 19.03
N GLN A 69 -10.99 24.66 19.04
CA GLN A 69 -12.14 24.89 18.16
C GLN A 69 -11.76 24.64 16.70
N HIS A 70 -12.63 23.93 15.99
CA HIS A 70 -12.47 23.69 14.57
C HIS A 70 -12.69 24.99 13.80
N GLU A 71 -11.65 25.81 13.70
CA GLU A 71 -11.63 26.95 12.80
C GLU A 71 -11.77 26.46 11.35
N ASP A 72 -12.58 27.16 10.55
CA ASP A 72 -12.62 26.98 9.10
C ASP A 72 -11.28 27.43 8.52
N PHE A 73 -10.63 26.52 7.79
CA PHE A 73 -9.29 26.74 7.25
C PHE A 73 -9.31 27.37 5.86
N GLY A 74 -10.47 27.50 5.23
CA GLY A 74 -10.59 27.89 3.82
C GLY A 74 -9.68 27.03 2.94
N ASP A 75 -8.93 27.68 2.04
CA ASP A 75 -8.03 27.01 1.09
C ASP A 75 -6.64 26.68 1.67
N LYS A 76 -6.42 26.82 2.98
CA LYS A 76 -5.10 26.58 3.58
C LYS A 76 -4.76 25.09 3.66
N LYS A 77 -3.54 24.73 3.26
CA LYS A 77 -2.99 23.37 3.34
C LYS A 77 -2.52 23.03 4.76
N ILE A 78 -3.47 22.82 5.68
CA ILE A 78 -3.19 22.50 7.09
C ILE A 78 -3.57 21.04 7.39
N LEU A 79 -2.62 20.29 7.95
CA LEU A 79 -2.83 18.95 8.52
C LEU A 79 -2.85 19.07 10.04
N ARG A 80 -3.94 18.62 10.68
CA ARG A 80 -4.05 18.62 12.15
C ARG A 80 -3.48 17.33 12.70
N VAL A 81 -2.70 17.41 13.77
CA VAL A 81 -2.10 16.25 14.44
C VAL A 81 -2.74 16.09 15.81
N TYR A 82 -3.28 14.91 16.07
CA TYR A 82 -3.88 14.53 17.34
C TYR A 82 -3.11 13.35 17.95
N GLU A 83 -2.84 13.41 19.26
CA GLU A 83 -2.37 12.25 20.00
C GLU A 83 -3.56 11.34 20.29
N ARG A 84 -3.44 10.04 19.97
CA ARG A 84 -4.56 9.08 19.98
C ARG A 84 -5.31 9.01 21.31
N LYS A 85 -4.62 9.25 22.43
CA LYS A 85 -5.21 9.17 23.78
C LYS A 85 -6.29 10.24 24.01
N GLU A 86 -6.38 11.23 23.13
CA GLU A 86 -7.32 12.34 23.23
C GLU A 86 -8.56 12.11 22.34
N SER A 87 -9.75 12.37 22.87
CA SER A 87 -11.03 12.20 22.16
C SER A 87 -11.29 13.34 21.18
N GLY A 88 -11.76 13.08 19.95
CA GLY A 88 -12.24 14.16 19.04
C GLY A 88 -11.85 14.01 17.56
N TRP A 89 -10.89 13.14 17.24
CA TRP A 89 -10.40 12.96 15.86
C TRP A 89 -11.40 12.27 14.91
N ASN A 90 -12.43 11.58 15.43
CA ASN A 90 -13.36 10.74 14.65
C ASN A 90 -14.18 11.52 13.61
N SER A 91 -14.23 12.85 13.67
CA SER A 91 -14.97 13.70 12.73
C SER A 91 -14.07 14.61 11.87
N ASP A 92 -12.75 14.55 12.04
CA ASP A 92 -11.84 15.45 11.34
C ASP A 92 -11.18 14.75 10.12
N PRO A 93 -11.52 15.15 8.88
CA PRO A 93 -10.95 14.57 7.67
C PRO A 93 -9.46 14.90 7.49
N HIS A 94 -8.93 15.88 8.22
CA HIS A 94 -7.54 16.32 8.17
C HIS A 94 -6.70 15.80 9.34
N ALA A 95 -7.26 14.89 10.15
CA ALA A 95 -6.58 14.31 11.29
C ALA A 95 -5.45 13.35 10.88
N VAL A 96 -4.25 13.70 11.30
CA VAL A 96 -3.08 12.84 11.41
C VAL A 96 -3.07 12.32 12.85
N VAL A 97 -3.35 11.03 13.04
CA VAL A 97 -3.38 10.41 14.37
C VAL A 97 -2.05 9.73 14.66
N ILE A 98 -1.44 10.11 15.77
CA ILE A 98 -0.17 9.55 16.25
C ILE A 98 -0.32 8.93 17.64
N ASP A 99 0.53 7.96 17.96
CA ASP A 99 0.56 7.29 19.27
C ASP A 99 1.13 8.20 20.36
N GLU A 100 2.20 8.92 20.03
CA GLU A 100 2.91 9.82 20.94
C GLU A 100 3.38 11.06 20.18
N LEU A 101 3.27 12.25 20.80
CA LEU A 101 3.71 13.51 20.19
C LEU A 101 5.19 13.55 19.77
N SER A 102 6.05 12.69 20.36
CA SER A 102 7.45 12.55 19.98
C SER A 102 7.65 12.03 18.54
N GLN A 103 6.66 11.31 17.98
CA GLN A 103 6.73 10.78 16.60
C GLN A 103 6.85 11.89 15.55
N ILE A 104 6.44 13.11 15.89
CA ILE A 104 6.55 14.33 15.09
C ILE A 104 8.02 14.69 14.83
N ASP A 105 8.99 14.24 15.63
CA ASP A 105 10.43 14.46 15.37
C ASP A 105 10.85 14.00 13.96
N THR A 106 10.22 12.93 13.46
CA THR A 106 10.46 12.38 12.10
C THR A 106 10.25 13.42 11.00
N LEU A 107 9.40 14.43 11.23
CA LEU A 107 9.16 15.52 10.30
C LEU A 107 10.40 16.37 10.00
N LEU A 108 11.38 16.44 10.92
CA LEU A 108 12.64 17.16 10.69
C LEU A 108 13.51 16.47 9.65
N GLU A 109 13.36 15.15 9.54
CA GLU A 109 14.09 14.31 8.60
C GLU A 109 13.28 14.01 7.33
N MET A 110 12.15 14.69 7.13
CA MET A 110 11.25 14.45 5.99
C MET A 110 11.97 14.59 4.64
N ASN A 111 13.03 15.40 4.57
CA ASN A 111 13.88 15.53 3.39
C ASN A 111 14.60 14.23 2.96
N LYS A 112 14.73 13.24 3.87
CA LYS A 112 15.23 11.89 3.53
C LYS A 112 14.19 11.04 2.80
N TYR A 113 12.92 11.43 2.84
CA TYR A 113 11.76 10.69 2.35
C TYR A 113 11.07 11.48 1.22
N PRO A 114 11.60 11.41 -0.02
CA PRO A 114 11.13 12.23 -1.13
C PRO A 114 9.71 11.88 -1.58
N GLY A 115 9.27 10.63 -1.46
CA GLY A 115 7.89 10.22 -1.75
C GLY A 115 6.88 10.88 -0.83
N MET A 116 7.11 10.80 0.49
CA MET A 116 6.27 11.46 1.48
C MET A 116 6.32 12.98 1.34
N THR A 117 7.50 13.56 1.10
CA THR A 117 7.63 15.00 0.85
C THR A 117 6.79 15.44 -0.35
N GLN A 118 6.86 14.69 -1.46
CA GLN A 118 6.08 14.96 -2.67
C GLN A 118 4.58 14.80 -2.40
N LEU A 119 4.18 13.70 -1.75
CA LEU A 119 2.77 13.44 -1.41
C LEU A 119 2.18 14.57 -0.56
N LEU A 120 2.90 15.02 0.47
CA LEU A 120 2.46 16.13 1.31
C LEU A 120 2.30 17.42 0.49
N SER A 121 3.23 17.73 -0.42
CA SER A 121 3.11 18.93 -1.27
C SER A 121 1.85 18.93 -2.15
N CYS A 122 1.35 17.73 -2.49
CA CYS A 122 0.10 17.51 -3.21
C CYS A 122 -1.14 17.52 -2.31
N TYR A 123 -1.02 17.87 -1.02
CA TYR A 123 -2.18 17.97 -0.15
C TYR A 123 -3.18 19.01 -0.69
N GLY A 124 -4.45 18.61 -0.78
CA GLY A 124 -5.53 19.37 -1.43
C GLY A 124 -5.71 19.07 -2.92
N ASN A 125 -4.82 18.30 -3.56
CA ASN A 125 -4.98 17.90 -4.95
C ASN A 125 -6.13 16.88 -5.09
N SER A 126 -6.88 17.01 -6.18
CA SER A 126 -7.87 16.06 -6.65
C SER A 126 -7.26 14.80 -7.28
N ALA A 127 -8.06 13.75 -7.44
CA ALA A 127 -7.65 12.53 -8.12
C ALA A 127 -7.22 12.79 -9.57
N ASP A 128 -7.88 13.72 -10.27
CA ASP A 128 -7.53 14.11 -11.64
C ASP A 128 -6.17 14.83 -11.72
N GLU A 129 -5.81 15.62 -10.71
CA GLU A 129 -4.48 16.24 -10.65
C GLU A 129 -3.39 15.19 -10.42
N PHE A 130 -3.59 14.20 -9.54
CA PHE A 130 -2.67 13.08 -9.40
C PHE A 130 -2.52 12.27 -10.70
N LYS A 131 -3.63 12.01 -11.38
CA LYS A 131 -3.64 11.38 -12.70
C LYS A 131 -2.84 12.19 -13.72
N ALA A 132 -3.06 13.52 -13.77
CA ALA A 132 -2.36 14.40 -14.68
C ALA A 132 -0.84 14.41 -14.44
N MET A 133 -0.40 14.38 -13.19
CA MET A 133 1.03 14.28 -12.83
C MET A 133 1.68 13.01 -13.39
N ILE A 134 0.99 11.86 -13.31
CA ILE A 134 1.48 10.60 -13.87
C ILE A 134 1.54 10.68 -15.40
N LEU A 135 0.49 11.19 -16.04
CA LEU A 135 0.44 11.31 -17.51
C LEU A 135 1.53 12.27 -18.04
N ASP A 136 1.84 13.33 -17.30
CA ASP A 136 2.91 14.27 -17.65
C ASP A 136 4.29 13.60 -17.65
N GLN A 137 4.57 12.73 -16.68
CA GLN A 137 5.81 11.94 -16.63
C GLN A 137 6.01 11.08 -17.89
N TYR A 138 4.93 10.62 -18.52
CA TYR A 138 4.97 9.80 -19.73
C TYR A 138 4.63 10.57 -21.00
N ARG A 139 4.61 11.90 -20.97
CA ARG A 139 4.17 12.78 -22.08
C ARG A 139 4.85 12.43 -23.41
N ASP A 140 6.18 12.30 -23.43
CA ASP A 140 6.93 12.03 -24.65
C ASP A 140 6.55 10.67 -25.27
N ALA A 141 6.42 9.63 -24.44
CA ALA A 141 5.99 8.31 -24.89
C ALA A 141 4.54 8.31 -25.42
N LEU A 142 3.66 9.07 -24.75
CA LEU A 142 2.27 9.25 -25.18
C LEU A 142 2.17 10.01 -26.51
N GLU A 143 2.98 11.05 -26.70
CA GLU A 143 3.07 11.78 -27.97
C GLU A 143 3.63 10.91 -29.09
N ALA A 144 4.66 10.10 -28.81
CA ALA A 144 5.19 9.13 -29.76
C ALA A 144 4.12 8.11 -30.19
N MET A 145 3.31 7.60 -29.25
CA MET A 145 2.23 6.65 -29.56
C MET A 145 1.14 7.26 -30.45
N LYS A 146 0.77 8.52 -30.24
CA LYS A 146 -0.23 9.22 -31.07
C LYS A 146 0.23 9.43 -32.52
N ASN A 147 1.52 9.62 -32.72
CA ASN A 147 2.10 9.96 -34.03
C ASN A 147 2.68 8.75 -34.78
N ALA A 148 2.76 7.58 -34.14
CA ALA A 148 3.39 6.40 -34.72
C ALA A 148 2.51 5.72 -35.78
N LYS A 149 3.17 5.15 -36.80
CA LYS A 149 2.51 4.31 -37.80
C LYS A 149 2.05 2.96 -37.25
N GLY A 150 2.57 2.57 -36.08
CA GLY A 150 2.16 1.41 -35.33
C GLY A 150 2.96 1.27 -34.04
N ILE A 151 2.47 0.44 -33.14
CA ILE A 151 3.00 0.26 -31.79
C ILE A 151 3.45 -1.20 -31.63
N ALA A 152 4.57 -1.43 -30.94
CA ALA A 152 4.96 -2.77 -30.53
C ALA A 152 4.45 -3.06 -29.11
N VAL A 153 4.10 -4.32 -28.83
CA VAL A 153 3.63 -4.74 -27.50
C VAL A 153 4.63 -5.72 -26.90
N PHE A 154 5.24 -5.37 -25.78
CA PHE A 154 6.17 -6.25 -25.06
C PHE A 154 5.39 -7.15 -24.10
N ASN A 155 5.60 -8.46 -24.22
CA ASN A 155 4.91 -9.61 -23.62
C ASN A 155 3.88 -10.23 -24.59
N ALA A 156 4.17 -11.41 -25.13
CA ALA A 156 3.28 -12.19 -26.00
C ALA A 156 2.51 -13.25 -25.19
N GLN A 157 1.78 -12.81 -24.16
CA GLN A 157 0.86 -13.64 -23.35
C GLN A 157 -0.50 -12.95 -23.23
N ARG A 158 -1.33 -13.41 -22.28
CA ARG A 158 -2.72 -12.97 -22.08
C ARG A 158 -2.89 -11.44 -22.05
N LEU A 159 -2.08 -10.73 -21.24
CA LEU A 159 -2.22 -9.27 -21.12
C LEU A 159 -1.76 -8.54 -22.40
N GLY A 160 -0.68 -8.99 -23.03
CA GLY A 160 -0.25 -8.44 -24.32
C GLY A 160 -1.28 -8.66 -25.43
N GLU A 161 -1.85 -9.85 -25.51
CA GLU A 161 -2.93 -10.15 -26.47
C GLU A 161 -4.15 -9.27 -26.20
N PHE A 162 -4.53 -9.07 -24.94
CA PHE A 162 -5.59 -8.15 -24.55
C PHE A 162 -5.30 -6.71 -25.02
N VAL A 163 -4.12 -6.17 -24.68
CA VAL A 163 -3.69 -4.83 -25.09
C VAL A 163 -3.72 -4.67 -26.60
N ALA A 164 -3.21 -5.66 -27.35
CA ALA A 164 -3.21 -5.61 -28.80
C ALA A 164 -4.63 -5.59 -29.38
N LYS A 165 -5.54 -6.40 -28.86
CA LYS A 165 -6.96 -6.39 -29.25
C LYS A 165 -7.62 -5.04 -28.93
N SER A 166 -7.36 -4.48 -27.75
CA SER A 166 -7.87 -3.16 -27.35
C SER A 166 -7.38 -2.05 -28.29
N LEU A 167 -6.08 -2.03 -28.62
CA LEU A 167 -5.50 -1.09 -29.59
C LEU A 167 -6.14 -1.22 -30.97
N ILE A 168 -6.29 -2.44 -31.49
CA ILE A 168 -6.88 -2.67 -32.82
C ILE A 168 -8.36 -2.23 -32.84
N SER A 169 -9.11 -2.55 -31.78
CA SER A 169 -10.53 -2.18 -31.67
C SER A 169 -10.76 -0.67 -31.60
N SER A 170 -9.77 0.10 -31.12
CA SER A 170 -9.78 1.56 -31.08
C SER A 170 -9.18 2.22 -32.34
N GLY A 171 -8.87 1.43 -33.37
CA GLY A 171 -8.34 1.91 -34.65
C GLY A 171 -6.81 2.06 -34.70
N GLY A 172 -6.10 1.59 -33.67
CA GLY A 172 -4.65 1.53 -33.62
C GLY A 172 -4.06 0.39 -34.47
N ASN A 173 -2.76 0.46 -34.73
CA ASN A 173 -2.01 -0.55 -35.47
C ASN A 173 -0.94 -1.20 -34.58
N VAL A 174 -0.98 -2.52 -34.44
CA VAL A 174 0.02 -3.29 -33.68
C VAL A 174 1.00 -3.93 -34.66
N LEU A 175 2.27 -3.52 -34.59
CA LEU A 175 3.31 -3.97 -35.53
C LEU A 175 3.74 -5.42 -35.23
N THR A 176 4.02 -5.69 -33.96
CA THR A 176 4.62 -6.94 -33.50
C THR A 176 4.50 -7.08 -31.99
N PHE A 177 4.57 -8.31 -31.51
CA PHE A 177 4.87 -8.61 -30.13
C PHE A 177 6.37 -8.78 -29.92
N ILE A 178 6.87 -8.33 -28.77
CA ILE A 178 8.24 -8.59 -28.30
C ILE A 178 8.15 -9.52 -27.10
N ASP A 179 8.93 -10.60 -27.06
CA ASP A 179 8.97 -11.49 -25.90
C ASP A 179 10.41 -11.97 -25.64
N ASN A 180 10.75 -12.26 -24.38
CA ASN A 180 12.06 -12.82 -24.04
C ASN A 180 12.09 -14.35 -24.16
N GLY A 181 10.94 -15.01 -24.19
CA GLY A 181 10.82 -16.44 -24.42
C GLY A 181 11.16 -16.83 -25.86
N THR A 182 12.36 -17.36 -26.06
CA THR A 182 12.88 -17.74 -27.39
C THR A 182 12.00 -18.75 -28.14
N SER A 183 11.29 -19.61 -27.41
CA SER A 183 10.35 -20.57 -28.01
C SER A 183 9.16 -19.92 -28.72
N LYS A 184 8.91 -18.61 -28.49
CA LYS A 184 7.83 -17.86 -29.15
C LYS A 184 8.30 -17.10 -30.39
N HIS A 185 9.60 -16.88 -30.58
CA HIS A 185 10.09 -16.10 -31.71
C HIS A 185 9.76 -16.79 -33.04
N GLY A 186 9.32 -16.02 -34.03
CA GLY A 186 8.84 -16.54 -35.32
C GLY A 186 7.43 -17.14 -35.27
N THR A 187 6.78 -17.18 -34.10
CA THR A 187 5.36 -17.54 -33.98
C THR A 187 4.46 -16.31 -34.14
N LYS A 188 3.15 -16.51 -34.00
CA LYS A 188 2.15 -15.44 -34.04
C LYS A 188 1.20 -15.53 -32.85
N VAL A 189 0.76 -14.39 -32.37
CA VAL A 189 -0.35 -14.25 -31.40
C VAL A 189 -1.38 -13.33 -32.05
N ALA A 190 -2.63 -13.77 -32.15
CA ALA A 190 -3.69 -13.03 -32.86
C ALA A 190 -3.24 -12.55 -34.27
N ASP A 191 -2.58 -13.44 -35.03
CA ASP A 191 -2.00 -13.18 -36.36
C ASP A 191 -0.87 -12.14 -36.45
N ILE A 192 -0.46 -11.56 -35.31
CA ILE A 192 0.64 -10.60 -35.19
C ILE A 192 1.95 -11.36 -34.89
N PRO A 193 3.07 -11.07 -35.58
CA PRO A 193 4.33 -11.77 -35.37
C PRO A 193 4.93 -11.49 -33.98
N VAL A 194 5.56 -12.51 -33.40
CA VAL A 194 6.35 -12.41 -32.17
C VAL A 194 7.84 -12.45 -32.51
N ILE A 195 8.58 -11.42 -32.09
CA ILE A 195 10.01 -11.26 -32.34
C ILE A 195 10.81 -11.10 -31.04
N SER A 196 12.13 -11.23 -31.14
CA SER A 196 13.05 -10.77 -30.12
C SER A 196 13.20 -9.24 -30.15
N LEU A 197 13.62 -8.62 -29.05
CA LEU A 197 13.88 -7.19 -29.01
C LEU A 197 14.98 -6.75 -30.01
N ALA A 198 15.94 -7.63 -30.30
CA ALA A 198 17.05 -7.34 -31.21
C ALA A 198 16.59 -7.20 -32.68
N GLU A 199 15.47 -7.85 -33.05
CA GLU A 199 14.89 -7.76 -34.38
C GLU A 199 14.14 -6.44 -34.61
N LEU A 200 13.76 -5.72 -33.54
CA LEU A 200 13.17 -4.38 -33.64
C LEU A 200 14.29 -3.33 -33.83
N THR A 201 14.52 -2.93 -35.07
CA THR A 201 15.63 -2.04 -35.45
C THR A 201 15.30 -0.55 -35.29
N ASP A 202 14.05 -0.16 -35.52
CA ASP A 202 13.61 1.23 -35.37
C ASP A 202 13.45 1.62 -33.89
N LYS A 203 14.40 2.41 -33.38
CA LYS A 203 14.43 2.86 -31.98
C LYS A 203 13.40 3.92 -31.63
N GLN A 204 12.72 4.48 -32.63
CA GLN A 204 11.61 5.42 -32.43
C GLN A 204 10.26 4.72 -32.27
N THR A 205 10.16 3.43 -32.62
CA THR A 205 8.93 2.66 -32.47
C THR A 205 8.49 2.67 -31.00
N PRO A 206 7.28 3.17 -30.70
CA PRO A 206 6.77 3.15 -29.34
C PRO A 206 6.41 1.74 -28.90
N ILE A 207 6.61 1.46 -27.61
CA ILE A 207 6.43 0.13 -27.03
C ILE A 207 5.52 0.18 -25.81
N ILE A 208 4.48 -0.63 -25.78
CA ILE A 208 3.69 -0.85 -24.57
C ILE A 208 4.26 -2.04 -23.80
N ILE A 209 4.57 -1.87 -22.53
CA ILE A 209 4.97 -2.95 -21.62
C ILE A 209 3.70 -3.58 -21.05
N ALA A 210 3.24 -4.67 -21.64
CA ALA A 210 2.01 -5.37 -21.27
C ALA A 210 2.24 -6.43 -20.18
N THR A 211 2.82 -5.99 -19.06
CA THR A 211 2.98 -6.77 -17.84
C THR A 211 3.13 -5.85 -16.63
N THR A 212 2.54 -6.24 -15.52
CA THR A 212 2.74 -5.59 -14.21
C THR A 212 3.90 -6.21 -13.43
N ARG A 213 4.26 -7.46 -13.73
CA ARG A 213 5.29 -8.22 -12.99
C ARG A 213 6.71 -7.86 -13.36
N PHE A 214 7.00 -7.76 -14.66
CA PHE A 214 8.36 -7.54 -15.17
C PHE A 214 8.57 -6.11 -15.72
N SER A 215 7.75 -5.16 -15.26
CA SER A 215 7.72 -3.81 -15.84
C SER A 215 9.08 -3.12 -15.75
N LYS A 216 9.73 -3.16 -14.58
CA LYS A 216 11.04 -2.56 -14.35
C LYS A 216 12.16 -3.23 -15.15
N SER A 217 12.22 -4.56 -15.15
CA SER A 217 13.25 -5.31 -15.86
C SER A 217 13.15 -5.11 -17.38
N ILE A 218 11.93 -5.07 -17.93
CA ILE A 218 11.67 -4.74 -19.34
C ILE A 218 12.01 -3.28 -19.63
N ALA A 219 11.59 -2.31 -18.81
CA ALA A 219 11.93 -0.90 -19.02
C ALA A 219 13.46 -0.67 -19.06
N LYS A 220 14.21 -1.33 -18.15
CA LYS A 220 15.67 -1.32 -18.15
C LYS A 220 16.25 -1.95 -19.44
N GLN A 221 15.69 -3.08 -19.88
CA GLN A 221 16.11 -3.75 -21.12
C GLN A 221 15.88 -2.84 -22.35
N LEU A 222 14.71 -2.19 -22.43
CA LEU A 222 14.37 -1.27 -23.52
C LEU A 222 15.33 -0.09 -23.58
N LYS A 223 15.56 0.57 -22.44
CA LYS A 223 16.50 1.69 -22.34
C LYS A 223 17.93 1.29 -22.72
N ALA A 224 18.40 0.13 -22.25
CA ALA A 224 19.73 -0.40 -22.61
C ALA A 224 19.88 -0.69 -24.11
N ASN A 225 18.77 -0.95 -24.82
CA ASN A 225 18.73 -1.20 -26.26
C ASN A 225 18.35 0.05 -27.09
N GLY A 226 18.34 1.23 -26.47
CA GLY A 226 18.13 2.52 -27.13
C GLY A 226 16.66 2.91 -27.35
N PHE A 227 15.70 2.19 -26.77
CA PHE A 227 14.28 2.55 -26.82
C PHE A 227 13.91 3.46 -25.65
N ASN A 228 13.39 4.65 -25.96
CA ASN A 228 12.97 5.64 -24.95
C ASN A 228 11.46 5.87 -24.92
N ASN A 229 10.74 5.49 -25.98
CA ASN A 229 9.30 5.70 -26.11
C ASN A 229 8.54 4.47 -25.63
N TYR A 230 8.54 4.20 -24.32
CA TYR A 230 7.79 3.06 -23.77
C TYR A 230 6.82 3.47 -22.67
N LEU A 231 5.70 2.74 -22.58
CA LEU A 231 4.63 3.00 -21.65
C LEU A 231 4.25 1.72 -20.87
N PRO A 232 4.30 1.73 -19.54
CA PRO A 232 3.73 0.65 -18.74
C PRO A 232 2.21 0.54 -18.92
N TYR A 233 1.68 -0.69 -19.00
CA TYR A 233 0.23 -0.94 -19.06
C TYR A 233 -0.61 -0.14 -18.05
N PRO A 234 -0.20 -0.01 -16.77
CA PRO A 234 -0.96 0.77 -15.80
C PRO A 234 -1.23 2.22 -16.20
N VAL A 235 -0.35 2.84 -16.99
CA VAL A 235 -0.57 4.21 -17.48
C VAL A 235 -1.68 4.26 -18.52
N LEU A 236 -1.82 3.23 -19.36
CA LEU A 236 -2.96 3.12 -20.30
C LEU A 236 -4.29 3.09 -19.56
N SER A 237 -4.33 2.41 -18.41
CA SER A 237 -5.56 2.34 -17.60
C SER A 237 -6.00 3.68 -17.04
N LEU A 238 -5.08 4.65 -16.87
CA LEU A 238 -5.44 6.02 -16.53
C LEU A 238 -6.06 6.76 -17.72
N ILE A 239 -5.63 6.47 -18.95
CA ILE A 239 -6.11 7.20 -20.14
C ILE A 239 -7.55 6.81 -20.47
N ASP A 240 -7.80 5.51 -20.54
CA ASP A 240 -9.10 4.95 -20.91
C ASP A 240 -9.34 3.67 -20.09
N PRO A 241 -9.94 3.78 -18.89
CA PRO A 241 -10.17 2.63 -18.01
C PRO A 241 -11.24 1.67 -18.53
N GLU A 242 -12.08 2.08 -19.50
CA GLU A 242 -13.04 1.19 -20.13
C GLU A 242 -12.33 0.25 -21.12
N LEU A 243 -11.39 0.79 -21.88
CA LEU A 243 -10.59 0.05 -22.85
C LEU A 243 -9.42 -0.72 -22.22
N TYR A 244 -8.84 -0.17 -21.15
CA TYR A 244 -7.72 -0.74 -20.39
C TYR A 244 -8.06 -0.78 -18.90
N PRO A 245 -8.78 -1.82 -18.43
CA PRO A 245 -9.18 -1.91 -17.03
C PRO A 245 -7.97 -1.90 -16.08
N HIS A 246 -8.12 -1.20 -14.95
CA HIS A 246 -7.12 -1.23 -13.89
C HIS A 246 -6.89 -2.66 -13.38
N GLU A 247 -5.62 -3.00 -13.12
CA GLU A 247 -5.23 -4.22 -12.40
C GLU A 247 -4.78 -3.84 -10.98
N ILE A 248 -4.93 -4.76 -10.03
CA ILE A 248 -4.33 -4.62 -8.69
C ILE A 248 -2.81 -4.47 -8.87
N PRO A 249 -2.14 -3.54 -8.16
CA PRO A 249 -2.66 -2.70 -7.07
C PRO A 249 -3.04 -1.27 -7.51
N TYR A 250 -3.24 -1.02 -8.81
CA TYR A 250 -3.45 0.31 -9.37
C TYR A 250 -4.88 0.86 -9.21
N ILE A 251 -5.79 0.07 -8.68
CA ILE A 251 -7.19 0.45 -8.49
C ILE A 251 -7.31 1.45 -7.33
N GLY A 252 -7.84 2.64 -7.61
CA GLY A 252 -8.23 3.62 -6.59
C GLY A 252 -7.09 4.42 -5.95
N ILE A 253 -5.88 4.38 -6.51
CA ILE A 253 -4.70 5.07 -5.93
C ILE A 253 -4.91 6.59 -5.91
N GLN A 254 -5.42 7.17 -7.00
CA GLN A 254 -5.56 8.62 -7.13
C GLN A 254 -6.63 9.15 -6.17
N GLU A 255 -7.74 8.42 -6.02
CA GLU A 255 -8.80 8.74 -5.07
C GLU A 255 -8.31 8.61 -3.62
N ASP A 256 -7.54 7.56 -3.33
CA ASP A 256 -6.96 7.38 -1.99
C ASP A 256 -6.01 8.52 -1.62
N PHE A 257 -5.12 8.95 -2.52
CA PHE A 257 -4.25 10.10 -2.25
C PHE A 257 -5.02 11.41 -2.15
N ALA A 258 -6.04 11.64 -2.98
CA ALA A 258 -6.85 12.85 -2.87
C ALA A 258 -7.56 12.98 -1.52
N GLN A 259 -7.90 11.85 -0.88
CA GLN A 259 -8.74 11.83 0.32
C GLN A 259 -7.96 11.53 1.62
N ASN A 260 -6.85 10.79 1.55
CA ASN A 260 -6.26 10.13 2.73
C ASN A 260 -4.79 10.45 2.98
N ILE A 261 -4.22 11.53 2.42
CA ILE A 261 -2.86 12.00 2.78
C ILE A 261 -2.61 12.08 4.30
N PRO A 262 -3.55 12.59 5.13
CA PRO A 262 -3.36 12.59 6.59
C PRO A 262 -3.15 11.18 7.18
N ARG A 263 -3.82 10.16 6.62
CA ARG A 263 -3.71 8.76 7.06
C ARG A 263 -2.36 8.16 6.67
N HIS A 264 -1.90 8.42 5.45
CA HIS A 264 -0.55 8.04 5.00
C HIS A 264 0.54 8.68 5.87
N LEU A 265 0.40 9.97 6.20
CA LEU A 265 1.33 10.62 7.13
C LEU A 265 1.26 10.01 8.53
N GLY A 266 0.06 9.71 9.04
CA GLY A 266 -0.14 9.09 10.34
C GLY A 266 0.56 7.73 10.45
N VAL A 267 0.40 6.87 9.45
CA VAL A 267 1.14 5.61 9.38
C VAL A 267 2.63 5.85 9.28
N PHE A 268 3.08 6.68 8.33
CA PHE A 268 4.49 6.98 8.14
C PHE A 268 5.18 7.42 9.44
N LEU A 269 4.58 8.34 10.20
CA LEU A 269 5.12 8.81 11.49
C LEU A 269 5.15 7.72 12.55
N SER A 270 4.27 6.74 12.45
CA SER A 270 4.11 5.71 13.47
C SER A 270 4.91 4.43 13.26
N LEU A 271 5.49 4.25 12.08
CA LEU A 271 6.40 3.13 11.81
C LEU A 271 7.58 3.18 12.77
N ILE A 272 8.03 2.02 13.27
CA ILE A 272 9.02 2.00 14.35
C ILE A 272 10.47 2.14 13.85
N ASP A 273 10.79 1.61 12.67
CA ASP A 273 12.15 1.61 12.13
C ASP A 273 12.28 2.37 10.80
N ASP A 274 13.50 2.82 10.52
CA ASP A 274 13.82 3.58 9.30
C ASP A 274 13.55 2.76 8.05
N LYS A 275 13.84 1.45 8.07
CA LYS A 275 13.55 0.54 6.95
C LYS A 275 12.08 0.56 6.57
N SER A 276 11.17 0.56 7.55
CA SER A 276 9.72 0.64 7.29
C SER A 276 9.34 1.97 6.65
N ARG A 277 9.94 3.07 7.10
CA ARG A 277 9.70 4.41 6.54
C ARG A 277 10.23 4.52 5.11
N GLU A 278 11.40 3.96 4.84
CA GLU A 278 11.98 3.86 3.49
C GLU A 278 11.08 3.04 2.56
N VAL A 279 10.59 1.88 3.02
CA VAL A 279 9.65 1.05 2.25
C VAL A 279 8.34 1.78 1.97
N HIS A 280 7.75 2.41 3.00
CA HIS A 280 6.54 3.21 2.83
C HIS A 280 6.77 4.34 1.81
N ASP A 281 7.86 5.10 1.95
CA ASP A 281 8.23 6.17 1.02
C ASP A 281 8.41 5.68 -0.42
N GLY A 282 9.14 4.58 -0.62
CA GLY A 282 9.34 3.98 -1.94
C GLY A 282 8.03 3.55 -2.59
N LEU A 283 7.11 2.99 -1.82
CA LEU A 283 5.78 2.63 -2.32
C LEU A 283 4.91 3.85 -2.62
N ILE A 284 5.02 4.93 -1.84
CA ILE A 284 4.39 6.22 -2.20
C ILE A 284 4.97 6.75 -3.52
N GLN A 285 6.28 6.70 -3.74
CA GLN A 285 6.88 7.10 -5.01
C GLN A 285 6.40 6.24 -6.19
N TYR A 286 6.36 4.92 -6.01
CA TYR A 286 5.79 3.99 -6.98
C TYR A 286 4.37 4.39 -7.38
N ARG A 287 3.51 4.71 -6.40
CA ARG A 287 2.12 5.12 -6.63
C ARG A 287 1.98 6.51 -7.27
N LEU A 288 2.84 7.46 -6.90
CA LEU A 288 2.85 8.81 -7.48
C LEU A 288 3.36 8.85 -8.93
N LYS A 289 4.18 7.87 -9.34
CA LYS A 289 4.93 7.90 -10.61
C LYS A 289 4.61 6.74 -11.56
N TYR A 290 3.88 5.73 -11.09
CA TYR A 290 3.61 4.48 -11.80
C TYR A 290 4.90 3.86 -12.38
N ASP A 291 5.99 3.91 -11.61
CA ASP A 291 7.29 3.38 -11.99
C ASP A 291 7.73 2.29 -10.99
N ALA A 292 7.77 1.05 -11.50
CA ALA A 292 8.13 -0.14 -10.75
C ALA A 292 9.56 -0.09 -10.16
N ALA A 293 10.44 0.78 -10.67
CA ALA A 293 11.77 0.96 -10.10
C ALA A 293 11.76 1.42 -8.63
N TYR A 294 10.72 2.16 -8.21
CA TYR A 294 10.61 2.61 -6.83
C TYR A 294 10.19 1.51 -5.85
N ALA A 295 9.33 0.58 -6.28
CA ALA A 295 8.96 -0.58 -5.49
C ALA A 295 10.15 -1.57 -5.37
N ASP A 296 10.80 -1.86 -6.50
CA ASP A 296 12.01 -2.69 -6.57
C ASP A 296 13.14 -2.18 -5.66
N ALA A 297 13.38 -0.86 -5.64
CA ALA A 297 14.46 -0.25 -4.86
C ALA A 297 14.33 -0.46 -3.34
N VAL A 298 13.12 -0.71 -2.85
CA VAL A 298 12.82 -0.95 -1.43
C VAL A 298 12.40 -2.39 -1.14
N SER A 299 12.47 -3.26 -2.15
CA SER A 299 12.14 -4.67 -2.02
C SER A 299 13.21 -5.43 -1.24
N ASP A 300 12.75 -6.36 -0.41
CA ASP A 300 13.56 -7.34 0.31
C ASP A 300 13.50 -8.70 -0.41
N GLN A 301 14.16 -9.70 0.17
CA GLN A 301 14.22 -11.05 -0.38
C GLN A 301 12.83 -11.71 -0.40
N TYR A 302 12.31 -12.01 -1.59
CA TYR A 302 10.96 -12.56 -1.79
C TYR A 302 10.68 -13.85 -1.01
N ASP A 303 11.69 -14.71 -0.85
CA ASP A 303 11.58 -15.94 -0.08
C ASP A 303 11.32 -15.71 1.42
N ARG A 304 11.64 -14.52 1.94
CA ARG A 304 11.40 -14.09 3.33
C ARG A 304 10.05 -13.41 3.54
N GLN A 305 9.21 -13.31 2.53
CA GLN A 305 7.87 -12.73 2.67
C GLN A 305 7.11 -13.38 3.84
N TYR A 306 6.50 -12.55 4.69
CA TYR A 306 5.82 -12.89 5.96
C TYR A 306 6.72 -13.37 7.11
N PHE A 307 8.01 -13.65 6.87
CA PHE A 307 8.92 -14.26 7.84
C PHE A 307 10.21 -13.42 8.04
N ASP A 308 10.06 -12.11 8.18
CA ASP A 308 11.18 -11.20 8.53
C ASP A 308 11.85 -11.69 9.84
N GLU A 309 13.13 -12.03 9.74
CA GLU A 309 13.91 -12.67 10.81
C GLU A 309 14.05 -11.83 12.08
N LYS A 310 13.89 -10.51 11.97
CA LYS A 310 13.99 -9.60 13.11
C LYS A 310 12.66 -9.46 13.82
N LEU A 311 11.55 -9.77 13.15
CA LEU A 311 10.19 -9.55 13.64
C LEU A 311 9.52 -10.87 14.06
N ILE A 312 9.74 -11.94 13.31
CA ILE A 312 9.09 -13.23 13.50
C ILE A 312 9.97 -14.16 14.34
N SER A 313 9.33 -14.91 15.24
CA SER A 313 10.00 -15.87 16.11
C SER A 313 9.21 -17.18 16.16
N TYR A 314 9.91 -18.27 16.42
CA TYR A 314 9.37 -19.62 16.45
C TYR A 314 9.42 -20.18 17.88
N SER A 315 8.50 -21.10 18.22
CA SER A 315 8.40 -21.69 19.55
C SER A 315 7.81 -23.10 19.46
N GLN A 316 8.26 -24.00 20.32
CA GLN A 316 7.73 -25.38 20.42
C GLN A 316 6.24 -25.39 20.81
N ASP A 317 5.80 -24.38 21.57
CA ASP A 317 4.39 -24.16 21.92
C ASP A 317 3.68 -23.23 20.92
N GLY A 318 4.38 -22.83 19.85
CA GLY A 318 3.94 -21.83 18.89
C GLY A 318 2.80 -22.34 18.00
N ILE A 319 1.72 -21.55 17.93
CA ILE A 319 0.62 -21.78 17.01
C ILE A 319 0.68 -20.73 15.90
N PHE A 320 0.75 -21.20 14.65
CA PHE A 320 0.71 -20.37 13.45
C PHE A 320 -0.66 -20.49 12.78
N VAL A 321 -1.24 -19.36 12.38
CA VAL A 321 -2.48 -19.29 11.63
C VAL A 321 -2.19 -18.66 10.28
N ASP A 322 -2.37 -19.42 9.21
CA ASP A 322 -2.26 -18.98 7.82
C ASP A 322 -3.66 -18.76 7.25
N LEU A 323 -4.07 -17.49 7.17
CA LEU A 323 -5.30 -17.08 6.50
C LEU A 323 -5.00 -16.81 5.03
N GLY A 324 -5.59 -17.62 4.15
CA GLY A 324 -5.24 -17.67 2.73
C GLY A 324 -4.02 -18.55 2.50
N GLY A 325 -4.12 -19.81 2.92
CA GLY A 325 -3.02 -20.76 2.88
C GLY A 325 -2.70 -21.31 1.49
N TYR A 326 -3.53 -21.01 0.49
CA TYR A 326 -3.35 -21.42 -0.91
C TYR A 326 -2.97 -22.91 -1.02
N ASP A 327 -1.95 -23.24 -1.79
CA ASP A 327 -1.43 -24.60 -1.97
C ASP A 327 -0.42 -25.01 -0.87
N GLY A 328 -0.39 -24.28 0.26
CA GLY A 328 0.42 -24.60 1.44
C GLY A 328 1.88 -24.16 1.36
N ASP A 329 2.25 -23.29 0.42
CA ASP A 329 3.63 -22.81 0.24
C ASP A 329 4.12 -22.02 1.45
N THR A 330 3.26 -21.17 2.01
CA THR A 330 3.57 -20.28 3.13
C THR A 330 3.74 -21.09 4.42
N VAL A 331 2.91 -22.11 4.64
CA VAL A 331 3.09 -23.08 5.73
C VAL A 331 4.40 -23.85 5.59
N GLU A 332 4.73 -24.34 4.39
CA GLU A 332 6.00 -25.03 4.16
C GLU A 332 7.21 -24.13 4.47
N LYS A 333 7.18 -22.86 4.02
CA LYS A 333 8.20 -21.85 4.36
C LYS A 333 8.30 -21.60 5.87
N TYR A 334 7.17 -21.46 6.57
CA TYR A 334 7.15 -21.28 8.03
C TYR A 334 7.86 -22.44 8.74
N ILE A 335 7.55 -23.67 8.35
CA ILE A 335 8.17 -24.89 8.92
C ILE A 335 9.68 -24.92 8.62
N GLN A 336 10.09 -24.56 7.41
CA GLN A 336 11.50 -24.52 7.02
C GLN A 336 12.29 -23.47 7.80
N PHE A 337 11.81 -22.23 7.87
CA PHE A 337 12.48 -21.16 8.62
C PHE A 337 12.44 -21.36 10.13
N GLY A 338 11.41 -22.02 10.65
CA GLY A 338 11.31 -22.42 12.04
C GLY A 338 12.04 -23.71 12.38
N GLU A 339 12.74 -24.35 11.44
CA GLU A 339 13.42 -25.64 11.67
C GLU A 339 12.49 -26.72 12.26
N SER A 340 11.22 -26.76 11.79
CA SER A 340 10.14 -27.63 12.31
C SER A 340 9.77 -27.40 13.78
N VAL A 341 10.05 -26.21 14.33
CA VAL A 341 9.67 -25.81 15.68
C VAL A 341 8.30 -25.14 15.68
N TYR A 342 7.25 -25.92 15.96
CA TYR A 342 5.89 -25.44 16.15
C TYR A 342 5.03 -26.47 16.88
N LYS A 343 3.97 -26.01 17.55
CA LYS A 343 2.94 -26.88 18.16
C LYS A 343 1.87 -27.28 17.16
N LYS A 344 1.35 -26.29 16.43
CA LYS A 344 0.19 -26.44 15.56
C LYS A 344 0.13 -25.36 14.50
N ILE A 345 -0.42 -25.71 13.34
CA ILE A 345 -0.68 -24.77 12.24
C ILE A 345 -2.15 -24.88 11.85
N TYR A 346 -2.83 -23.75 11.71
CA TYR A 346 -4.15 -23.68 11.08
C TYR A 346 -3.99 -23.10 9.68
N LEU A 347 -4.43 -23.83 8.66
CA LEU A 347 -4.38 -23.41 7.26
C LEU A 347 -5.81 -23.21 6.74
N PHE A 348 -6.17 -21.96 6.44
CA PHE A 348 -7.49 -21.60 5.90
C PHE A 348 -7.42 -21.43 4.39
N GLU A 349 -8.18 -22.24 3.66
CA GLU A 349 -8.33 -22.14 2.20
C GLU A 349 -9.73 -22.66 1.80
N PRO A 350 -10.64 -21.82 1.29
CA PRO A 350 -11.99 -22.24 0.93
C PRO A 350 -12.10 -23.05 -0.37
N ASP A 351 -11.15 -22.95 -1.31
CA ASP A 351 -11.17 -23.73 -2.54
C ASP A 351 -10.67 -25.16 -2.26
N GLU A 352 -11.59 -26.13 -2.33
CA GLU A 352 -11.27 -27.53 -2.06
C GLU A 352 -10.16 -28.08 -2.97
N THR A 353 -10.10 -27.66 -4.24
CA THR A 353 -9.07 -28.14 -5.17
C THR A 353 -7.69 -27.61 -4.80
N ILE A 354 -7.62 -26.36 -4.33
CA ILE A 354 -6.37 -25.75 -3.85
C ILE A 354 -5.97 -26.36 -2.50
N LEU A 355 -6.92 -26.53 -1.59
CA LEU A 355 -6.69 -27.15 -0.27
C LEU A 355 -6.16 -28.59 -0.39
N GLU A 356 -6.63 -29.38 -1.35
CA GLU A 356 -6.08 -30.71 -1.61
C GLU A 356 -4.61 -30.65 -2.08
N ARG A 357 -4.20 -29.63 -2.84
CA ARG A 357 -2.78 -29.43 -3.18
C ARG A 357 -1.95 -29.12 -1.94
N ALA A 358 -2.49 -28.32 -1.01
CA ALA A 358 -1.85 -28.05 0.27
C ALA A 358 -1.65 -29.31 1.10
N LYS A 359 -2.66 -30.18 1.19
CA LYS A 359 -2.54 -31.48 1.86
C LYS A 359 -1.48 -32.37 1.21
N ILE A 360 -1.39 -32.39 -0.12
CA ILE A 360 -0.38 -33.17 -0.84
C ILE A 360 1.03 -32.64 -0.57
N ARG A 361 1.24 -31.31 -0.64
CA ARG A 361 2.53 -30.66 -0.35
C ARG A 361 2.97 -30.94 1.08
N LEU A 362 2.05 -30.78 2.03
CA LEU A 362 2.34 -30.79 3.45
C LEU A 362 2.20 -32.17 4.11
N LYS A 363 1.96 -33.24 3.34
CA LYS A 363 1.67 -34.60 3.84
C LYS A 363 2.68 -35.20 4.81
N ASN A 364 3.92 -34.70 4.80
CA ASN A 364 5.02 -35.19 5.64
C ASN A 364 5.17 -34.39 6.94
N PHE A 365 4.37 -33.34 7.12
CA PHE A 365 4.38 -32.49 8.31
C PHE A 365 3.17 -32.82 9.19
N GLU A 366 3.40 -32.89 10.50
CA GLU A 366 2.37 -33.16 11.49
C GLU A 366 1.81 -31.85 12.07
N GLY A 367 0.70 -31.93 12.82
CA GLY A 367 0.16 -30.78 13.56
C GLY A 367 -0.49 -29.70 12.69
N ILE A 368 -0.89 -30.02 11.46
CA ILE A 368 -1.59 -29.09 10.55
C ILE A 368 -3.09 -29.37 10.57
N GLU A 369 -3.88 -28.37 10.90
CA GLU A 369 -5.34 -28.37 10.83
C GLU A 369 -5.80 -27.57 9.61
N TYR A 370 -6.44 -28.25 8.66
CA TYR A 370 -6.96 -27.67 7.43
C TYR A 370 -8.40 -27.19 7.63
N VAL A 371 -8.65 -25.91 7.39
CA VAL A 371 -9.95 -25.27 7.57
C VAL A 371 -10.49 -24.84 6.18
N PRO A 372 -11.51 -25.55 5.63
CA PRO A 372 -12.01 -25.32 4.27
C PRO A 372 -12.94 -24.10 4.19
N THR A 373 -12.52 -22.96 4.73
CA THR A 373 -13.31 -21.72 4.78
C THR A 373 -12.41 -20.51 4.61
N GLY A 374 -12.93 -19.43 4.04
CA GLY A 374 -12.29 -18.12 4.09
C GLY A 374 -12.41 -17.49 5.47
N ALA A 375 -11.47 -16.62 5.84
CA ALA A 375 -11.56 -15.83 7.05
C ALA A 375 -12.34 -14.54 6.82
N TYR A 376 -13.29 -14.22 7.69
CA TYR A 376 -14.13 -13.03 7.53
C TYR A 376 -14.66 -12.48 8.87
N SER A 377 -15.42 -11.38 8.84
CA SER A 377 -15.97 -10.72 10.02
C SER A 377 -17.15 -11.45 10.67
N LYS A 378 -17.72 -12.46 9.98
CA LYS A 378 -18.83 -13.29 10.46
C LYS A 378 -18.77 -14.71 9.90
N ASP A 379 -19.46 -15.63 10.57
CA ASP A 379 -19.66 -16.99 10.08
C ASP A 379 -20.80 -17.00 9.05
N GLY A 380 -20.64 -17.74 7.94
CA GLY A 380 -21.66 -17.87 6.91
C GLY A 380 -21.07 -18.09 5.52
N GLU A 381 -21.64 -17.42 4.51
CA GLU A 381 -21.24 -17.50 3.11
C GLU A 381 -21.04 -16.11 2.52
N LEU A 382 -20.03 -15.96 1.67
CA LEU A 382 -19.89 -14.83 0.75
C LEU A 382 -20.31 -15.27 -0.66
N ARG A 383 -20.99 -14.38 -1.38
CA ARG A 383 -21.47 -14.64 -2.74
C ARG A 383 -20.86 -13.63 -3.70
N PHE A 384 -20.20 -14.11 -4.74
CA PHE A 384 -19.60 -13.29 -5.79
C PHE A 384 -20.40 -13.44 -7.08
N SER A 385 -20.65 -12.32 -7.76
CA SER A 385 -21.22 -12.34 -9.11
C SER A 385 -20.13 -12.65 -10.13
N ALA A 386 -20.49 -13.37 -11.19
CA ALA A 386 -19.58 -13.79 -12.26
C ALA A 386 -18.94 -12.62 -13.06
N SER A 387 -19.29 -11.36 -12.77
CA SER A 387 -18.70 -10.19 -13.43
C SER A 387 -17.31 -9.80 -12.91
N GLY A 388 -16.75 -10.54 -11.94
CA GLY A 388 -15.31 -10.52 -11.63
C GLY A 388 -14.78 -9.20 -11.09
N ARG A 389 -15.63 -8.24 -10.75
CA ARG A 389 -15.21 -7.02 -10.06
C ARG A 389 -15.16 -7.31 -8.57
N THR A 390 -13.94 -7.52 -8.08
CA THR A 390 -13.54 -7.69 -6.68
C THR A 390 -13.95 -6.47 -5.85
N ASN A 391 -15.23 -6.42 -5.49
CA ASN A 391 -15.75 -5.67 -4.36
C ASN A 391 -16.83 -6.56 -3.77
N GLY A 392 -16.52 -7.18 -2.62
CA GLY A 392 -17.44 -8.02 -1.88
C GLY A 392 -18.68 -7.23 -1.47
N PHE A 393 -19.68 -7.21 -2.33
CA PHE A 393 -21.04 -6.79 -1.99
C PHE A 393 -21.87 -8.05 -1.83
N PHE A 394 -22.66 -8.10 -0.75
CA PHE A 394 -23.73 -9.06 -0.58
C PHE A 394 -24.65 -8.97 -1.81
N SER A 395 -24.51 -9.91 -2.72
CA SER A 395 -25.45 -10.13 -3.80
C SER A 395 -26.30 -11.35 -3.45
N GLU A 396 -27.62 -11.21 -3.44
CA GLU A 396 -28.53 -12.37 -3.42
C GLU A 396 -28.37 -13.24 -4.68
N VAL A 397 -27.69 -12.72 -5.71
CA VAL A 397 -27.49 -13.35 -7.02
C VAL A 397 -25.99 -13.41 -7.33
N GLY A 398 -25.35 -14.52 -6.97
CA GLY A 398 -23.95 -14.80 -7.27
C GLY A 398 -23.72 -16.30 -7.45
N ASP A 399 -22.94 -16.67 -8.46
CA ASP A 399 -22.70 -18.07 -8.86
C ASP A 399 -21.58 -18.74 -8.03
N LEU A 400 -20.66 -17.94 -7.47
CA LEU A 400 -19.59 -18.42 -6.59
C LEU A 400 -19.96 -18.17 -5.13
N ILE A 401 -20.11 -19.24 -4.36
CA ILE A 401 -20.40 -19.23 -2.93
C ILE A 401 -19.16 -19.68 -2.18
N ILE A 402 -18.65 -18.84 -1.28
CA ILE A 402 -17.45 -19.13 -0.48
C ILE A 402 -17.87 -19.25 0.99
N PRO A 403 -17.68 -20.41 1.64
CA PRO A 403 -17.93 -20.53 3.08
C PRO A 403 -16.89 -19.70 3.84
N VAL A 404 -17.34 -18.94 4.83
CA VAL A 404 -16.47 -18.08 5.63
C VAL A 404 -16.74 -18.22 7.14
N GLN A 405 -15.69 -18.04 7.93
CA GLN A 405 -15.76 -18.07 9.39
C GLN A 405 -14.91 -16.97 10.02
N LYS A 406 -15.31 -16.54 11.21
CA LYS A 406 -14.48 -15.74 12.09
C LYS A 406 -13.34 -16.58 12.62
N LEU A 407 -12.15 -15.98 12.70
CA LEU A 407 -11.04 -16.63 13.38
C LEU A 407 -11.39 -16.99 14.83
N ASP A 408 -12.07 -16.08 15.53
CA ASP A 408 -12.54 -16.28 16.91
C ASP A 408 -13.49 -17.49 17.06
N SER A 409 -14.18 -17.89 15.99
CA SER A 409 -15.08 -19.05 15.98
C SER A 409 -14.31 -20.36 15.86
N VAL A 410 -13.18 -20.38 15.15
CA VAL A 410 -12.43 -21.60 14.81
C VAL A 410 -11.25 -21.81 15.75
N VAL A 411 -10.40 -20.80 15.94
CA VAL A 411 -9.15 -20.92 16.71
C VAL A 411 -9.43 -20.55 18.16
N LYS A 412 -9.46 -21.57 19.03
CA LYS A 412 -9.69 -21.43 20.48
C LYS A 412 -8.41 -21.32 21.31
N GLU A 413 -7.28 -21.67 20.71
CA GLU A 413 -5.96 -21.56 21.31
C GLU A 413 -5.37 -20.17 21.07
N ASP A 414 -4.20 -19.90 21.64
CA ASP A 414 -3.52 -18.60 21.55
C ASP A 414 -2.42 -18.66 20.47
N PRO A 415 -2.66 -18.12 19.26
CA PRO A 415 -1.63 -18.04 18.23
C PRO A 415 -0.48 -17.13 18.65
N ILE A 416 0.73 -17.46 18.18
CA ILE A 416 1.90 -16.58 18.28
C ILE A 416 2.07 -15.73 17.02
N LEU A 417 1.52 -16.19 15.88
CA LEU A 417 1.59 -15.55 14.58
C LEU A 417 0.29 -15.80 13.80
N ILE A 418 -0.27 -14.73 13.24
CA ILE A 418 -1.34 -14.79 12.23
C ILE A 418 -0.83 -14.12 10.96
N LYS A 419 -0.81 -14.85 9.86
CA LYS A 419 -0.60 -14.31 8.51
C LYS A 419 -1.94 -14.14 7.81
N MET A 420 -2.10 -13.06 7.06
CA MET A 420 -3.29 -12.79 6.25
C MET A 420 -2.89 -12.37 4.85
N ASP A 421 -3.32 -13.14 3.86
CA ASP A 421 -3.25 -12.82 2.43
C ASP A 421 -4.48 -13.42 1.76
N ILE A 422 -5.58 -12.68 1.80
CA ILE A 422 -6.95 -13.18 1.58
C ILE A 422 -7.72 -12.31 0.59
N GLU A 423 -7.03 -11.83 -0.44
CA GLU A 423 -7.60 -11.22 -1.63
C GLU A 423 -8.57 -10.06 -1.32
N GLY A 424 -8.23 -9.24 -0.33
CA GLY A 424 -8.99 -8.06 0.09
C GLY A 424 -9.89 -8.24 1.32
N SER A 425 -9.97 -9.45 1.89
CA SER A 425 -10.76 -9.68 3.10
C SER A 425 -10.03 -9.33 4.40
N GLU A 426 -8.80 -8.78 4.35
CA GLU A 426 -7.92 -8.58 5.51
C GLU A 426 -8.58 -7.76 6.62
N LYS A 427 -9.25 -6.65 6.26
CA LYS A 427 -9.99 -5.82 7.20
C LYS A 427 -11.08 -6.62 7.93
N ASP A 428 -11.87 -7.39 7.18
CA ASP A 428 -12.97 -8.15 7.73
C ASP A 428 -12.48 -9.34 8.57
N ALA A 429 -11.40 -10.01 8.15
CA ALA A 429 -10.77 -11.06 8.93
C ALA A 429 -10.16 -10.53 10.25
N LEU A 430 -9.54 -9.34 10.22
CA LEU A 430 -9.10 -8.64 11.44
C LEU A 430 -10.26 -8.42 12.41
N ILE A 431 -11.41 -7.93 11.92
CA ILE A 431 -12.62 -7.77 12.73
C ILE A 431 -13.08 -9.13 13.30
N GLY A 432 -13.08 -10.19 12.48
CA GLY A 432 -13.40 -11.56 12.89
C GLY A 432 -12.39 -12.21 13.85
N ALA A 433 -11.22 -11.59 14.03
CA ALA A 433 -10.14 -12.03 14.91
C ALA A 433 -9.99 -11.14 16.16
N THR A 434 -10.89 -10.18 16.38
CA THR A 434 -10.79 -9.17 17.45
C THR A 434 -10.49 -9.79 18.82
N LYS A 435 -11.23 -10.83 19.25
CA LYS A 435 -11.03 -11.42 20.58
C LYS A 435 -9.70 -12.16 20.67
N THR A 436 -9.30 -12.85 19.60
CA THR A 436 -8.02 -13.55 19.52
C THR A 436 -6.85 -12.56 19.58
N ILE A 437 -6.91 -11.48 18.79
CA ILE A 437 -5.88 -10.43 18.76
C ILE A 437 -5.76 -9.75 20.13
N GLN A 438 -6.87 -9.40 20.78
CA GLN A 438 -6.86 -8.78 22.10
C GLN A 438 -6.33 -9.72 23.20
N ARG A 439 -6.71 -10.99 23.15
CA ARG A 439 -6.37 -12.00 24.17
C ARG A 439 -4.91 -12.45 24.07
N SER A 440 -4.50 -12.90 22.88
CA SER A 440 -3.21 -13.55 22.66
C SER A 440 -2.12 -12.59 22.20
N LYS A 441 -2.48 -11.40 21.68
CA LYS A 441 -1.57 -10.42 21.10
C LYS A 441 -0.56 -11.07 20.14
N PRO A 442 -1.04 -11.86 19.15
CA PRO A 442 -0.17 -12.56 18.23
C PRO A 442 0.59 -11.54 17.39
N LYS A 443 1.76 -11.92 16.89
CA LYS A 443 2.37 -11.17 15.78
C LYS A 443 1.44 -11.26 14.58
N LEU A 444 1.27 -10.17 13.85
CA LEU A 444 0.48 -10.13 12.62
C LEU A 444 1.41 -9.87 11.45
N ALA A 445 1.23 -10.61 10.35
CA ALA A 445 1.90 -10.37 9.07
C ALA A 445 0.82 -10.30 7.97
N ILE A 446 0.47 -9.10 7.53
CA ILE A 446 -0.74 -8.85 6.73
C ILE A 446 -0.37 -8.26 5.38
N ALA A 447 -0.83 -8.91 4.31
CA ALA A 447 -0.77 -8.40 2.95
C ALA A 447 -1.45 -7.02 2.85
N ALA A 448 -0.72 -6.03 2.33
CA ALA A 448 -1.14 -4.63 2.28
C ALA A 448 -1.12 -4.08 0.86
N TYR A 449 -1.63 -4.86 -0.10
CA TYR A 449 -1.55 -4.53 -1.52
C TYR A 449 -2.84 -4.81 -2.33
N HIS A 450 -3.89 -5.35 -1.73
CA HIS A 450 -5.14 -5.67 -2.44
C HIS A 450 -5.97 -4.43 -2.75
N PHE A 451 -5.96 -3.43 -1.86
CA PHE A 451 -6.57 -2.13 -2.07
C PHE A 451 -5.57 -0.99 -1.87
N ALA A 452 -5.79 0.13 -2.58
CA ALA A 452 -5.01 1.36 -2.36
C ALA A 452 -5.00 1.76 -0.87
N THR A 453 -6.15 1.68 -0.20
CA THR A 453 -6.30 2.05 1.22
C THR A 453 -5.58 1.13 2.21
N ASP A 454 -5.12 -0.08 1.81
CA ASP A 454 -4.59 -1.06 2.77
C ASP A 454 -3.31 -0.60 3.49
N LEU A 455 -2.53 0.30 2.86
CA LEU A 455 -1.31 0.87 3.48
C LEU A 455 -1.57 1.56 4.81
N TRP A 456 -2.76 2.16 4.98
CA TRP A 456 -3.13 2.87 6.21
C TRP A 456 -4.31 2.24 6.93
N ARG A 457 -5.28 1.71 6.20
CA ARG A 457 -6.54 1.20 6.77
C ARG A 457 -6.32 -0.02 7.66
N LEU A 458 -5.41 -0.91 7.28
CA LEU A 458 -5.11 -2.10 8.08
C LEU A 458 -4.41 -1.72 9.38
N VAL A 459 -3.50 -0.73 9.35
CA VAL A 459 -2.87 -0.17 10.55
C VAL A 459 -3.93 0.42 11.49
N ASP A 460 -4.85 1.22 10.98
CA ASP A 460 -5.92 1.83 11.77
C ASP A 460 -6.84 0.77 12.42
N VAL A 461 -7.24 -0.26 11.66
CA VAL A 461 -8.08 -1.36 12.19
C VAL A 461 -7.36 -2.14 13.29
N ILE A 462 -6.08 -2.48 13.11
CA ILE A 462 -5.30 -3.19 14.13
C ILE A 462 -5.17 -2.33 15.39
N ARG A 463 -4.96 -1.01 15.24
CA ARG A 463 -4.87 -0.08 16.37
C ARG A 463 -6.17 0.03 17.15
N GLU A 464 -7.31 0.04 16.46
CA GLU A 464 -8.63 0.03 17.08
C GLU A 464 -8.86 -1.26 17.88
N ILE A 465 -8.43 -2.40 17.35
CA ILE A 465 -8.54 -3.69 18.03
C ILE A 465 -7.59 -3.75 19.25
N ASN A 466 -6.34 -3.36 19.07
CA ASN A 466 -5.33 -3.34 20.13
C ASN A 466 -4.30 -2.22 19.91
N PRO A 467 -4.36 -1.12 20.70
CA PRO A 467 -3.48 0.03 20.52
C PRO A 467 -2.03 -0.22 20.98
N SER A 468 -1.72 -1.37 21.59
CA SER A 468 -0.35 -1.66 22.05
C SER A 468 0.60 -2.12 20.93
N TYR A 469 0.08 -2.41 19.73
CA TYR A 469 0.89 -2.91 18.63
C TYR A 469 1.87 -1.89 18.09
N LYS A 470 3.04 -2.39 17.72
CA LYS A 470 4.08 -1.65 17.02
C LYS A 470 4.09 -2.05 15.55
N PHE A 471 4.12 -1.05 14.67
CA PHE A 471 4.00 -1.28 13.23
C PHE A 471 5.35 -1.22 12.52
N TYR A 472 5.55 -2.21 11.66
CA TYR A 472 6.65 -2.28 10.72
C TYR A 472 6.10 -2.56 9.33
N PHE A 473 6.87 -2.20 8.32
CA PHE A 473 6.46 -2.34 6.93
C PHE A 473 7.60 -2.87 6.07
N ARG A 474 7.28 -3.84 5.22
CA ARG A 474 8.23 -4.49 4.31
C ARG A 474 7.59 -4.71 2.96
N HIS A 475 8.43 -4.87 1.96
CA HIS A 475 8.04 -5.10 0.59
C HIS A 475 8.94 -6.17 -0.01
N TYR A 476 8.42 -7.05 -0.86
CA TYR A 476 9.12 -8.27 -1.26
C TYR A 476 9.17 -8.50 -2.78
N SER A 477 8.71 -7.57 -3.62
CA SER A 477 8.71 -7.75 -5.08
C SER A 477 9.16 -6.51 -5.85
N GLU A 478 9.34 -6.65 -7.18
CA GLU A 478 9.55 -5.49 -8.06
C GLU A 478 8.24 -4.79 -8.47
N THR A 479 7.11 -5.23 -7.93
CA THR A 479 5.76 -4.76 -8.29
C THR A 479 5.12 -4.05 -7.11
N GLY A 480 3.96 -3.39 -7.25
CA GLY A 480 3.24 -2.89 -6.06
C GLY A 480 2.58 -3.97 -5.19
N LEU A 481 2.73 -5.27 -5.52
CA LEU A 481 2.24 -6.41 -4.76
C LEU A 481 3.27 -6.84 -3.71
N GLU A 482 2.90 -7.79 -2.84
CA GLU A 482 3.84 -8.39 -1.86
C GLU A 482 4.34 -7.38 -0.81
N SER A 483 3.53 -6.37 -0.49
CA SER A 483 3.77 -5.47 0.65
C SER A 483 3.15 -6.07 1.92
N VAL A 484 3.87 -6.05 3.04
CA VAL A 484 3.43 -6.67 4.31
C VAL A 484 3.53 -5.67 5.46
N ILE A 485 2.40 -5.45 6.13
CA ILE A 485 2.34 -4.79 7.44
C ILE A 485 2.60 -5.85 8.51
N TYR A 486 3.58 -5.57 9.37
CA TYR A 486 3.80 -6.34 10.58
C TYR A 486 3.32 -5.55 11.79
N ALA A 487 2.50 -6.19 12.64
CA ALA A 487 2.11 -5.66 13.93
C ALA A 487 2.67 -6.58 15.03
N ILE A 488 3.57 -6.05 15.85
CA ILE A 488 4.36 -6.81 16.85
C ILE A 488 4.07 -6.33 18.27
#